data_AF-A0A3D0LW28-F1
#
_entry.id   AF-A0A3D0LW28-F1
#
_cell.length_a   1.000
_cell.length_b   1.000
_cell.length_c   1.000
_cell.angle_alpha   90.00
_cell.angle_beta   90.00
_cell.angle_gamma   90.00
#
_symmetry.space_group_name_H-M   'P 1'
#
loop_
_entity.id
_entity.type
_entity.pdbx_description
1 polymer ?
#
loop_
_entity_poly.entity_id
_entity_poly.type
_entity_poly.pdbx_seq_one_letter_code
_entity_poly.pdbx_strand_id
1 'polypeptide(L)'
;MKAVLMKWKRPYFSLISLALLIAAPALATEVNIVGLTAGKAVVTINGGAARVMRAGETSPEGVKLISATSDAAVFVFDNQRRTLHLGQAIAATYREKGLPKVVLTANAQGHFLTTGRINGRSIRFLVDTGASLVTLSSLQANQAGIDYRRGTPGRMATANGVVPVYRVSLDTIRVNGITLHQVDAAIISGG
;
A
#
# COMPACT_ATOMS: atom_id res chain seq x y z
N MET A 1 -63.54 -5.68 66.05
CA MET A 1 -63.09 -6.04 64.68
C MET A 1 -61.70 -5.44 64.48
N LYS A 2 -60.65 -6.27 64.51
CA LYS A 2 -59.25 -5.93 64.10
C LYS A 2 -59.23 -5.82 62.55
N ALA A 3 -58.32 -5.19 61.81
CA ALA A 3 -56.89 -4.94 61.95
C ALA A 3 -56.52 -3.90 60.84
N VAL A 4 -55.72 -2.87 61.11
CA VAL A 4 -54.24 -2.80 61.01
C VAL A 4 -53.76 -2.04 59.77
N LEU A 5 -53.04 -0.96 60.06
CA LEU A 5 -52.19 -0.12 59.22
C LEU A 5 -51.43 -0.90 58.13
N MET A 6 -51.56 -0.44 56.87
CA MET A 6 -50.66 -0.86 55.80
C MET A 6 -49.45 0.07 55.75
N LYS A 7 -48.32 -0.48 56.19
CA LYS A 7 -47.00 0.18 56.29
C LYS A 7 -46.46 0.54 54.90
N TRP A 8 -46.07 1.80 54.73
CA TRP A 8 -45.27 2.26 53.59
C TRP A 8 -43.87 1.62 53.68
N LYS A 9 -43.55 0.72 52.74
CA LYS A 9 -42.21 0.13 52.65
C LYS A 9 -41.29 1.10 51.93
N ARG A 10 -40.22 1.53 52.61
CA ARG A 10 -39.04 2.18 52.00
C ARG A 10 -38.27 1.14 51.17
N PRO A 11 -38.04 1.32 49.86
CA PRO A 11 -37.05 0.53 49.17
C PRO A 11 -35.68 1.19 49.31
N TYR A 12 -34.77 0.38 49.83
CA TYR A 12 -33.34 0.58 50.01
C TYR A 12 -32.66 1.15 48.76
N PHE A 13 -31.91 2.24 48.93
CA PHE A 13 -30.90 2.70 47.99
C PHE A 13 -29.81 1.62 47.88
N SER A 14 -29.94 0.70 46.93
CA SER A 14 -28.85 -0.18 46.53
C SER A 14 -27.81 0.65 45.78
N LEU A 15 -26.71 0.93 46.47
CA LEU A 15 -25.44 1.36 45.87
C LEU A 15 -25.01 0.34 44.80
N ILE A 16 -25.24 0.67 43.53
CA ILE A 16 -24.60 -0.02 42.42
C ILE A 16 -23.15 0.49 42.37
N SER A 17 -22.23 -0.30 42.91
CA SER A 17 -20.80 -0.13 42.65
C SER A 17 -20.55 -0.32 41.15
N LEU A 18 -20.38 0.80 40.45
CA LEU A 18 -19.89 0.84 39.08
C LEU A 18 -18.42 0.42 39.10
N ALA A 19 -18.16 -0.87 38.87
CA ALA A 19 -16.82 -1.38 38.63
C ALA A 19 -16.31 -0.77 37.31
N LEU A 20 -15.53 0.31 37.43
CA LEU A 20 -14.83 0.93 36.32
C LEU A 20 -13.76 -0.06 35.83
N LEU A 21 -14.07 -0.83 34.79
CA LEU A 21 -13.07 -1.61 34.06
C LEU A 21 -12.10 -0.61 33.41
N ILE A 22 -11.00 -0.32 34.08
CA ILE A 22 -9.88 0.41 33.47
C ILE A 22 -9.23 -0.58 32.51
N ALA A 23 -9.63 -0.56 31.24
CA ALA A 23 -8.90 -1.22 30.17
C ALA A 23 -7.56 -0.50 30.02
N ALA A 24 -6.48 -1.09 30.52
CA ALA A 24 -5.14 -0.59 30.24
C ALA A 24 -4.90 -0.65 28.71
N PRO A 25 -4.34 0.41 28.09
CA PRO A 25 -3.95 0.32 26.70
C PRO A 25 -2.87 -0.75 26.59
N ALA A 26 -3.16 -1.83 25.86
CA ALA A 26 -2.14 -2.78 25.46
C ALA A 26 -1.17 -2.02 24.54
N LEU A 27 0.04 -1.71 25.04
CA LEU A 27 1.10 -1.18 24.20
C LEU A 27 1.38 -2.22 23.12
N ALA A 28 1.03 -1.89 21.87
CA ALA A 28 1.26 -2.79 20.75
C ALA A 28 2.77 -2.87 20.51
N THR A 29 3.32 -4.09 20.48
CA THR A 29 4.73 -4.31 20.17
C THR A 29 4.96 -3.90 18.71
N GLU A 30 5.76 -2.86 18.50
CA GLU A 30 6.12 -2.39 17.16
C GLU A 30 7.45 -3.01 16.75
N VAL A 31 7.51 -3.62 15.56
CA VAL A 31 8.71 -4.23 15.01
C VAL A 31 8.95 -3.67 13.62
N ASN A 32 10.09 -3.01 13.44
CA ASN A 32 10.51 -2.41 12.19
C ASN A 32 11.77 -3.10 11.66
N ILE A 33 11.80 -3.40 10.36
CA ILE A 33 12.95 -4.02 9.71
C ILE A 33 13.80 -2.92 9.07
N VAL A 34 15.05 -2.82 9.51
CA VAL A 34 16.08 -1.92 8.95
C VAL A 34 16.92 -2.64 7.88
N GLY A 35 17.03 -3.97 7.96
CA GLY A 35 17.80 -4.76 6.99
C GLY A 35 17.47 -6.25 7.02
N LEU A 36 17.62 -6.92 5.89
CA LEU A 36 17.36 -8.35 5.74
C LEU A 36 18.50 -9.06 5.00
N THR A 37 18.87 -10.24 5.49
CA THR A 37 19.81 -11.16 4.84
C THR A 37 19.34 -12.59 5.06
N ALA A 38 19.93 -13.56 4.36
CA ALA A 38 19.57 -14.97 4.55
C ALA A 38 19.76 -15.39 6.02
N GLY A 39 18.65 -15.68 6.70
CA GLY A 39 18.61 -16.13 8.09
C GLY A 39 18.83 -15.05 9.16
N LYS A 40 18.96 -13.76 8.81
CA LYS A 40 19.06 -12.67 9.78
C LYS A 40 18.24 -11.44 9.40
N ALA A 41 17.70 -10.76 10.40
CA ALA A 41 17.03 -9.48 10.26
C ALA A 41 17.67 -8.44 11.19
N VAL A 42 17.89 -7.24 10.69
CA VAL A 42 18.20 -6.07 11.52
C VAL A 42 16.88 -5.40 11.84
N VAL A 43 16.52 -5.31 13.11
CA VAL A 43 15.22 -4.79 13.55
C VAL A 43 15.37 -3.70 14.60
N THR A 44 14.42 -2.77 14.63
CA THR A 44 14.17 -1.90 15.78
C THR A 44 12.81 -2.28 16.37
N ILE A 45 12.77 -2.47 17.69
CA ILE A 45 11.55 -2.87 18.41
C ILE A 45 11.15 -1.73 19.33
N ASN A 46 9.88 -1.30 19.28
CA ASN A 46 9.34 -0.18 20.05
C ASN A 46 10.18 1.12 19.92
N GLY A 47 10.72 1.39 18.74
CA GLY A 47 11.59 2.56 18.49
C GLY A 47 12.99 2.48 19.14
N GLY A 48 13.37 1.32 19.69
CA GLY A 48 14.70 1.11 20.29
C GLY A 48 15.84 1.03 19.27
N ALA A 49 17.05 0.79 19.78
CA ALA A 49 18.26 0.66 18.97
C ALA A 49 18.17 -0.55 18.00
N ALA A 50 18.80 -0.41 16.82
CA ALA A 50 18.84 -1.48 15.84
C ALA A 50 19.61 -2.70 16.38
N ARG A 51 18.99 -3.87 16.30
CA ARG A 51 19.57 -5.15 16.72
C ARG A 51 19.48 -6.16 15.59
N VAL A 52 20.53 -6.97 15.45
CA VAL A 52 20.52 -8.14 14.57
C VAL A 52 19.86 -9.29 15.31
N MET A 53 18.84 -9.90 14.71
CA MET A 53 18.22 -11.15 15.16
C MET A 53 18.50 -12.25 14.14
N ARG A 54 18.75 -13.47 14.62
CA ARG A 54 18.90 -14.68 13.80
C ARG A 54 17.63 -15.53 13.83
N ALA A 55 17.40 -16.31 12.78
CA ALA A 55 16.30 -17.28 12.79
C ALA A 55 16.40 -18.22 14.01
N GLY A 56 15.32 -18.31 14.78
CA GLY A 56 15.22 -19.02 16.05
C GLY A 56 15.40 -18.14 17.30
N GLU A 57 15.96 -16.94 17.16
CA GLU A 57 16.27 -16.03 18.27
C GLU A 57 15.03 -15.25 18.74
N THR A 58 14.90 -15.09 20.06
CA THR A 58 13.84 -14.30 20.71
C THR A 58 14.46 -13.09 21.39
N SER A 59 13.91 -11.91 21.14
CA SER A 59 14.32 -10.67 21.77
C SER A 59 13.76 -10.55 23.20
N PRO A 60 14.36 -9.72 24.08
CA PRO A 60 13.83 -9.43 25.42
C PRO A 60 12.40 -8.87 25.42
N GLU A 61 12.00 -8.21 24.34
CA GLU A 61 10.67 -7.66 24.11
C GLU A 61 9.64 -8.73 23.69
N GLY A 62 10.04 -10.01 23.62
CA GLY A 62 9.16 -11.14 23.30
C GLY A 62 8.97 -11.38 21.79
N VAL A 63 9.77 -10.74 20.94
CA VAL A 63 9.71 -10.92 19.49
C VAL A 63 10.61 -12.07 19.09
N LYS A 64 10.07 -13.13 18.50
CA LYS A 64 10.84 -14.27 17.99
C LYS A 64 10.97 -14.21 16.47
N LEU A 65 12.18 -14.28 15.93
CA LEU A 65 12.41 -14.44 14.50
C LEU A 65 12.31 -15.93 14.13
N ILE A 66 11.38 -16.29 13.25
CA ILE A 66 11.22 -17.67 12.75
C ILE A 66 12.11 -17.91 11.53
N SER A 67 12.09 -16.99 10.57
CA SER A 67 12.85 -17.10 9.33
C SER A 67 13.07 -15.73 8.71
N ALA A 68 14.21 -15.53 8.05
CA ALA A 68 14.49 -14.31 7.29
C ALA A 68 15.05 -14.67 5.90
N THR A 69 14.51 -14.02 4.89
CA THR A 69 14.97 -14.03 3.49
C THR A 69 15.45 -12.63 3.12
N SER A 70 15.91 -12.41 1.89
CA SER A 70 16.29 -11.07 1.42
C SER A 70 15.10 -10.11 1.24
N ASP A 71 13.85 -10.60 1.15
CA ASP A 71 12.65 -9.78 0.88
C ASP A 71 11.69 -9.70 2.09
N ALA A 72 11.68 -10.72 2.95
CA ALA A 72 10.77 -10.78 4.10
C ALA A 72 11.37 -11.55 5.30
N ALA A 73 10.87 -11.23 6.49
CA ALA A 73 11.10 -11.99 7.72
C ALA A 73 9.80 -12.32 8.43
N VAL A 74 9.76 -13.51 9.05
CA VAL A 74 8.62 -14.02 9.79
C VAL A 74 8.92 -13.93 11.27
N PHE A 75 8.10 -13.18 12.00
CA PHE A 75 8.21 -13.03 13.44
C PHE A 75 7.01 -13.66 14.15
N VAL A 76 7.19 -13.98 15.43
CA VAL A 76 6.12 -14.32 16.35
C VAL A 76 6.20 -13.37 17.53
N PHE A 77 5.13 -12.61 17.76
CA PHE A 77 4.95 -11.72 18.91
C PHE A 77 3.45 -11.50 19.14
N ASP A 78 3.05 -11.09 20.33
CA ASP A 78 1.64 -10.96 20.73
C ASP A 78 0.80 -12.23 20.42
N ASN A 79 1.41 -13.41 20.55
CA ASN A 79 0.83 -14.71 20.22
C ASN A 79 0.38 -14.86 18.75
N GLN A 80 0.92 -14.03 17.84
CA GLN A 80 0.62 -14.04 16.41
C GLN A 80 1.89 -14.21 15.58
N ARG A 81 1.80 -15.01 14.51
CA ARG A 81 2.84 -15.09 13.48
C ARG A 81 2.61 -13.98 12.46
N ARG A 82 3.58 -13.08 12.29
CA ARG A 82 3.51 -11.95 11.37
C ARG A 82 4.67 -11.98 10.39
N THR A 83 4.39 -11.75 9.12
CA THR A 83 5.40 -11.61 8.07
C THR A 83 5.60 -10.13 7.82
N LEU A 84 6.84 -9.65 7.93
CA LEU A 84 7.22 -8.27 7.76
C LEU A 84 8.19 -8.16 6.58
N HIS A 85 8.00 -7.14 5.75
CA HIS A 85 8.90 -6.83 4.63
C HIS A 85 9.79 -5.63 4.98
N LEU A 86 10.93 -5.52 4.29
CA LEU A 86 11.82 -4.37 4.42
C LEU A 86 11.04 -3.08 4.12
N GLY A 87 11.02 -2.14 5.07
CA GLY A 87 10.33 -0.84 4.92
C GLY A 87 8.84 -0.81 5.27
N GLN A 88 8.22 -1.93 5.67
CA GLN A 88 6.84 -1.95 6.19
C GLN A 88 6.86 -1.84 7.72
N ALA A 89 6.65 -0.64 8.25
CA ALA A 89 6.36 -0.42 9.67
C ALA A 89 4.89 -0.76 9.97
N ILE A 90 4.62 -1.63 10.95
CA ILE A 90 3.25 -1.87 11.40
C ILE A 90 2.87 -0.84 12.46
N ALA A 91 2.15 0.21 12.05
CA ALA A 91 1.15 0.81 12.92
C ALA A 91 -0.10 -0.10 12.87
N ALA A 92 -0.49 -0.62 14.02
CA ALA A 92 -1.51 -1.66 14.15
C ALA A 92 -2.94 -1.17 13.86
N THR A 93 -3.30 -0.90 12.61
CA THR A 93 -4.68 -1.03 12.04
C THR A 93 -4.69 -0.77 10.54
N TYR A 94 -3.89 -1.48 9.77
CA TYR A 94 -4.15 -1.61 8.34
C TYR A 94 -3.89 -3.06 7.95
N ARG A 95 -4.96 -3.81 7.64
CA ARG A 95 -4.82 -4.84 6.62
C ARG A 95 -4.58 -4.07 5.33
N GLU A 96 -3.35 -3.63 5.12
CA GLU A 96 -2.92 -3.15 3.83
C GLU A 96 -3.05 -4.38 2.93
N LYS A 97 -4.11 -4.39 2.13
CA LYS A 97 -4.16 -5.19 0.91
C LYS A 97 -2.92 -4.72 0.16
N GLY A 98 -1.81 -5.45 0.34
CA GLY A 98 -0.48 -4.99 -0.04
C GLY A 98 -0.56 -4.34 -1.41
N LEU A 99 -0.15 -3.07 -1.50
CA LEU A 99 -0.23 -2.34 -2.75
C LEU A 99 0.36 -3.23 -3.85
N PRO A 100 -0.35 -3.42 -4.98
CA PRO A 100 0.11 -4.34 -6.01
C PRO A 100 1.55 -3.97 -6.43
N LYS A 101 2.50 -4.85 -6.10
CA LYS A 101 3.93 -4.69 -6.38
C LYS A 101 4.23 -5.32 -7.73
N VAL A 102 4.87 -4.55 -8.60
CA VAL A 102 5.33 -5.02 -9.92
C VAL A 102 6.84 -4.86 -9.98
N VAL A 103 7.54 -5.94 -10.31
CA VAL A 103 8.98 -5.92 -10.58
C VAL A 103 9.17 -5.96 -12.09
N LEU A 104 9.91 -4.97 -12.62
CA LEU A 104 10.29 -4.92 -14.03
C LEU A 104 11.79 -5.14 -14.14
N THR A 105 12.19 -6.03 -15.05
CA THR A 105 13.60 -6.20 -15.41
C THR A 105 13.90 -5.34 -16.62
N ALA A 106 15.01 -4.60 -16.56
CA ALA A 106 15.49 -3.84 -17.71
C ALA A 106 15.84 -4.79 -18.87
N ASN A 107 15.60 -4.34 -20.10
CA ASN A 107 16.05 -5.05 -21.28
C ASN A 107 17.58 -4.91 -21.47
N ALA A 108 18.14 -5.52 -22.51
CA ALA A 108 19.57 -5.44 -22.83
C ALA A 108 20.09 -4.00 -23.06
N GLN A 109 19.20 -3.04 -23.33
CA GLN A 109 19.52 -1.62 -23.55
C GLN A 109 19.36 -0.79 -22.26
N GLY A 110 19.01 -1.43 -21.13
CA GLY A 110 18.75 -0.74 -19.86
C GLY A 110 17.35 -0.14 -19.74
N HIS A 111 16.48 -0.33 -20.74
CA HIS A 111 15.11 0.21 -20.73
C HIS A 111 14.15 -0.69 -19.96
N PHE A 112 13.34 -0.09 -19.09
CA PHE A 112 12.24 -0.77 -18.40
C PHE A 112 10.99 -0.75 -19.28
N LEU A 113 10.69 -1.90 -19.87
CA LEU A 113 9.54 -2.06 -20.75
C LEU A 113 8.49 -2.93 -20.05
N THR A 114 7.22 -2.57 -20.24
CA THR A 114 6.11 -3.35 -19.71
C THR A 114 4.97 -3.41 -20.71
N THR A 115 4.15 -4.45 -20.63
CA THR A 115 2.93 -4.54 -21.42
C THR A 115 1.76 -4.13 -20.54
N GLY A 116 1.00 -3.17 -21.01
CA GLY A 116 -0.23 -2.72 -20.36
C GLY A 116 -1.41 -2.77 -21.32
N ARG A 117 -2.56 -2.31 -20.83
CA ARG A 117 -3.79 -2.19 -21.61
C ARG A 117 -4.41 -0.82 -21.43
N ILE A 118 -4.88 -0.24 -22.53
CA ILE A 118 -5.77 0.92 -22.54
C ILE A 118 -7.02 0.51 -23.30
N ASN A 119 -8.20 0.71 -22.71
CA ASN A 119 -9.50 0.29 -23.28
C ASN A 119 -9.50 -1.18 -23.76
N GLY A 120 -8.80 -2.06 -23.04
CA GLY A 120 -8.69 -3.48 -23.39
C GLY A 120 -7.67 -3.81 -24.49
N ARG A 121 -7.09 -2.82 -25.18
CA ARG A 121 -6.03 -3.02 -26.19
C ARG A 121 -4.65 -3.12 -25.54
N SER A 122 -3.87 -4.13 -25.93
CA SER A 122 -2.50 -4.33 -25.43
C SER A 122 -1.53 -3.32 -26.05
N ILE A 123 -0.79 -2.59 -25.21
CA ILE A 123 0.19 -1.58 -25.61
C ILE A 123 1.48 -1.83 -24.83
N ARG A 124 2.63 -1.69 -25.49
CA ARG A 124 3.94 -1.75 -24.85
C ARG A 124 4.32 -0.35 -24.38
N PHE A 125 4.65 -0.23 -23.10
CA PHE A 125 5.07 1.01 -22.46
C PHE A 125 6.55 0.98 -22.14
N LEU A 126 7.18 2.14 -22.27
CA LEU A 126 8.46 2.46 -21.66
C LEU A 126 8.18 3.18 -20.34
N VAL A 127 8.84 2.75 -19.27
CA VAL A 127 8.80 3.47 -17.99
C VAL A 127 9.81 4.60 -18.05
N ASP A 128 9.32 5.82 -17.99
CA ASP A 128 10.11 7.04 -18.00
C ASP A 128 9.80 7.86 -16.73
N THR A 129 10.74 7.91 -15.81
CA THR A 129 10.60 8.66 -14.54
C THR A 129 10.65 10.17 -14.73
N GLY A 130 11.07 10.65 -15.90
CA GLY A 130 11.10 12.08 -16.25
C GLY A 130 9.80 12.57 -16.90
N ALA A 131 8.90 11.67 -17.30
CA ALA A 131 7.65 12.03 -17.94
C ALA A 131 6.57 12.39 -16.92
N SER A 132 5.88 13.51 -17.15
CA SER A 132 4.73 13.94 -16.34
C SER A 132 3.38 13.46 -16.88
N LEU A 133 3.33 13.00 -18.13
CA LEU A 133 2.12 12.51 -18.80
C LEU A 133 2.38 11.19 -19.52
N VAL A 134 1.37 10.33 -19.60
CA VAL A 134 1.41 9.19 -20.52
C VAL A 134 1.36 9.72 -21.94
N THR A 135 2.32 9.32 -22.78
CA THR A 135 2.38 9.78 -24.16
C THR A 135 2.08 8.63 -25.11
N LEU A 136 1.18 8.87 -26.07
CA LEU A 136 0.80 7.90 -27.09
C LEU A 136 0.88 8.57 -28.47
N SER A 137 1.18 7.78 -29.50
CA SER A 137 1.01 8.24 -30.88
C SER A 137 -0.46 8.28 -31.27
N SER A 138 -0.79 9.08 -32.29
CA SER A 138 -2.13 9.08 -32.89
C SER A 138 -2.57 7.69 -33.36
N LEU A 139 -1.65 6.88 -33.89
CA LEU A 139 -1.92 5.49 -34.26
C LEU A 139 -2.32 4.63 -33.05
N GLN A 140 -1.57 4.71 -31.95
CA GLN A 140 -1.88 3.96 -30.73
C GLN A 140 -3.21 4.39 -30.12
N ALA A 141 -3.51 5.70 -30.12
CA ALA A 141 -4.77 6.24 -29.65
C ALA A 141 -5.95 5.68 -30.44
N ASN A 142 -5.85 5.70 -31.78
CA ASN A 142 -6.87 5.13 -32.66
C ASN A 142 -7.05 3.62 -32.44
N GLN A 143 -5.96 2.87 -32.30
CA GLN A 143 -6.01 1.43 -32.02
C GLN A 143 -6.62 1.10 -30.65
N ALA A 144 -6.53 2.02 -29.70
CA ALA A 144 -7.17 1.93 -28.38
C ALA A 144 -8.59 2.52 -28.36
N GLY A 145 -9.13 2.96 -29.51
CA GLY A 145 -10.48 3.54 -29.60
C GLY A 145 -10.62 4.88 -28.88
N ILE A 146 -9.52 5.62 -28.70
CA ILE A 146 -9.53 6.93 -28.05
C ILE A 146 -9.80 8.00 -29.11
N ASP A 147 -10.95 8.67 -29.01
CA ASP A 147 -11.26 9.85 -29.82
C ASP A 147 -10.54 11.09 -29.27
N TYR A 148 -9.24 11.14 -29.51
CA TYR A 148 -8.35 12.15 -28.94
C TYR A 148 -8.60 13.56 -29.47
N ARG A 149 -9.30 13.70 -30.61
CA ARG A 149 -9.60 15.00 -31.22
C ARG A 149 -10.63 15.80 -30.42
N ARG A 150 -11.38 15.13 -29.55
CA ARG A 150 -12.27 15.75 -28.55
C ARG A 150 -11.52 16.26 -27.32
N GLY A 151 -10.24 15.90 -27.17
CA GLY A 151 -9.37 16.41 -26.13
C GLY A 151 -8.96 17.86 -26.36
N THR A 152 -8.17 18.39 -25.42
CA THR A 152 -7.69 19.78 -25.48
C THR A 152 -6.46 19.88 -26.38
N PRO A 153 -6.49 20.62 -27.50
CA PRO A 153 -5.31 20.83 -28.33
C PRO A 153 -4.25 21.61 -27.56
N GLY A 154 -2.98 21.30 -27.82
CA GLY A 154 -1.85 21.94 -27.16
C GLY A 154 -0.52 21.66 -27.87
N ARG A 155 0.57 22.02 -27.20
CA ARG A 155 1.93 21.78 -27.67
C ARG A 155 2.76 21.17 -26.54
N MET A 156 3.69 20.28 -26.90
CA MET A 156 4.59 19.61 -25.96
C MET A 156 6.03 19.73 -26.47
N ALA A 157 6.95 20.11 -25.59
CA ALA A 157 8.38 20.05 -25.88
C ALA A 157 8.87 18.60 -25.79
N THR A 158 9.57 18.16 -26.82
CA THR A 158 10.24 16.86 -26.90
C THR A 158 11.71 17.08 -27.23
N ALA A 159 12.50 16.01 -27.19
CA ALA A 159 13.90 16.07 -27.61
C ALA A 159 14.08 16.57 -29.06
N ASN A 160 13.08 16.34 -29.93
CA ASN A 160 13.11 16.75 -31.34
C ASN A 160 12.39 18.09 -31.59
N GLY A 161 12.10 18.86 -30.53
CA GLY A 161 11.41 20.14 -30.61
C GLY A 161 9.95 20.09 -30.17
N VAL A 162 9.20 21.16 -30.47
CA VAL A 162 7.83 21.36 -29.99
C VAL A 162 6.80 20.81 -30.97
N VAL A 163 6.08 19.76 -30.57
CA VAL A 163 5.09 19.07 -31.40
C VAL A 163 3.65 19.38 -30.98
N PRO A 164 2.68 19.37 -31.91
CA PRO A 164 1.26 19.47 -31.57
C PRO A 164 0.78 18.19 -30.88
N VAL A 165 -0.01 18.36 -29.81
CA VAL A 165 -0.60 17.26 -29.04
C VAL A 165 -2.07 17.52 -28.73
N TYR A 166 -2.80 16.46 -28.41
CA TYR A 166 -4.10 16.55 -27.76
C TYR A 166 -3.99 15.99 -26.35
N ARG A 167 -4.39 16.76 -25.34
CA ARG A 167 -4.49 16.28 -23.96
C ARG A 167 -5.84 15.60 -23.75
N VAL A 168 -5.80 14.40 -23.19
CA VAL A 168 -6.97 13.59 -22.88
C VAL A 168 -6.83 13.00 -21.48
N SER A 169 -7.95 12.68 -20.85
CA SER A 169 -7.94 11.82 -19.66
C SER A 169 -8.36 10.42 -20.08
N LEU A 170 -7.54 9.43 -19.74
CA LEU A 170 -7.81 8.02 -20.01
C LEU A 170 -8.57 7.43 -18.84
N ASP A 171 -9.72 6.82 -19.12
CA ASP A 171 -10.57 6.25 -18.08
C ASP A 171 -9.84 5.19 -17.26
N THR A 172 -9.07 4.34 -17.93
CA THR A 172 -8.32 3.26 -17.26
C THR A 172 -7.07 2.85 -18.04
N ILE A 173 -5.95 2.71 -17.33
CA ILE A 173 -4.75 2.03 -17.79
C ILE A 173 -4.48 0.84 -16.86
N ARG A 174 -4.19 -0.33 -17.42
CA ARG A 174 -3.75 -1.50 -16.65
C ARG A 174 -2.33 -1.88 -16.98
N VAL A 175 -1.49 -2.09 -15.98
CA VAL A 175 -0.11 -2.54 -16.14
C VAL A 175 0.17 -3.61 -15.08
N ASN A 176 0.49 -4.83 -15.49
CA ASN A 176 0.89 -5.93 -14.59
C ASN A 176 0.03 -6.07 -13.31
N GLY A 177 -1.29 -6.00 -13.45
CA GLY A 177 -2.24 -6.13 -12.33
C GLY A 177 -2.55 -4.84 -11.57
N ILE A 178 -1.80 -3.76 -11.81
CA ILE A 178 -2.13 -2.41 -11.34
C ILE A 178 -3.14 -1.80 -12.31
N THR A 179 -4.22 -1.23 -11.77
CA THR A 179 -5.21 -0.48 -12.54
C THR A 179 -5.17 0.97 -12.09
N LEU A 180 -4.88 1.88 -13.00
CA LEU A 180 -4.92 3.32 -12.81
C LEU A 180 -6.18 3.86 -13.50
N HIS A 181 -6.81 4.84 -12.88
CA HIS A 181 -8.02 5.48 -13.39
C HIS A 181 -7.77 6.97 -13.61
N GLN A 182 -8.50 7.59 -14.55
CA GLN A 182 -8.44 9.03 -14.81
C GLN A 182 -6.99 9.51 -15.05
N VAL A 183 -6.29 8.84 -15.96
CA VAL A 183 -4.87 9.09 -16.22
C VAL A 183 -4.71 10.13 -17.30
N ASP A 184 -4.02 11.23 -16.99
CA ASP A 184 -3.71 12.25 -17.98
C ASP A 184 -2.73 11.74 -19.03
N ALA A 185 -3.08 11.97 -20.30
CA ALA A 185 -2.27 11.57 -21.43
C ALA A 185 -2.18 12.65 -22.49
N ALA A 186 -1.07 12.64 -23.23
CA ALA A 186 -0.84 13.47 -24.41
C ALA A 186 -0.76 12.57 -25.65
N ILE A 187 -1.58 12.89 -26.66
CA ILE A 187 -1.59 12.20 -27.94
C ILE A 187 -0.83 13.06 -28.95
N ILE A 188 0.30 12.54 -29.44
CA ILE A 188 1.12 13.22 -30.45
C ILE A 188 0.48 13.02 -31.83
N SER A 189 0.12 14.12 -32.49
CA SER A 189 -0.48 14.09 -33.82
C SER A 189 0.58 13.84 -34.89
N GLY A 190 0.36 12.85 -35.77
CA GLY A 190 1.23 12.59 -36.92
C GLY A 190 2.40 11.64 -36.68
N GLY A 191 2.40 10.93 -35.55
CA GLY A 191 3.32 9.82 -35.26
C GLY A 191 2.69 8.45 -35.47
#